data_AF-A0A935TXG7-F1
#
_entry.id   AF-A0A935TXG7-F1
#
_cell.length_a   1.000
_cell.length_b   1.000
_cell.length_c   1.000
_cell.angle_alpha   90.00
_cell.angle_beta   90.00
_cell.angle_gamma   90.00
#
_symmetry.space_group_name_H-M   'P 1'
#
loop_
_entity.id
_entity.type
_entity.pdbx_description
1 polymer ?
#
loop_
_entity_poly.entity_id
_entity_poly.type
_entity_poly.pdbx_seq_one_letter_code
_entity_poly.pdbx_strand_id
1 'polypeptide(L)'
;MMLHRAELAFALALTGTLAGCATDASEQDLANDPAGDNNPAEPAPATAEGTFTLHSKFDLATNLPGKVGTVVNVIISATDDSNDPVKFIYEKVIDGLGEGTVKNALRGAGPLVTGYLNDRLLSIAPTFVTRMVTLGNRFGEIAKNFGTTSQLVITKGGSGYLSTHTTTGVEFKLVDAGQLLELQFPFEDYGMPSIRVDNVGVALESSGKLTIAPHAVSVSFGQLLRIGVDDMILPLIDDDARNLGELFQNLIDCRQVGMAIFDALRLGSAGAFEAACRTGLGAGATFIYQKIEEIDATALQLDITGVAKAIDRNRDGKMDDLQRGAWTGTVKYATSPATLGTATFLGRAREAARCVSSPRKRARQRRGHGA
;
A
#
# COMPACT_ATOMS: atom_id res chain seq x y z
N MET A 1 -15.63 26.16 30.59
CA MET A 1 -15.82 26.62 29.19
C MET A 1 -15.60 25.41 28.28
N MET A 2 -16.39 24.34 28.41
CA MET A 2 -17.63 24.04 27.66
C MET A 2 -17.60 24.35 26.16
N LEU A 3 -17.76 23.27 25.39
CA LEU A 3 -18.16 23.13 23.98
C LEU A 3 -17.14 23.53 22.89
N HIS A 4 -16.63 22.55 22.15
CA HIS A 4 -17.29 22.05 20.93
C HIS A 4 -16.76 20.64 20.58
N ARG A 5 -17.69 19.68 20.52
CA ARG A 5 -17.54 18.41 19.82
C ARG A 5 -17.80 18.70 18.34
N ALA A 6 -16.87 18.37 17.45
CA ALA A 6 -17.13 18.34 16.02
C ALA A 6 -17.54 16.91 15.65
N GLU A 7 -18.74 16.80 15.10
CA GLU A 7 -19.37 15.55 14.68
C GLU A 7 -18.73 15.03 13.39
N LEU A 8 -18.40 13.74 13.41
CA LEU A 8 -17.99 12.94 12.26
C LEU A 8 -19.24 12.61 11.44
N ALA A 9 -19.51 13.35 10.36
CA ALA A 9 -20.60 13.06 9.44
C ALA A 9 -20.16 11.99 8.42
N PHE A 10 -20.35 10.72 8.78
CA PHE A 10 -20.18 9.57 7.89
C PHE A 10 -21.39 9.50 6.93
N ALA A 11 -21.27 10.09 5.74
CA ALA A 11 -22.29 9.99 4.71
C ALA A 11 -22.15 8.67 3.92
N LEU A 12 -22.74 7.61 4.47
CA LEU A 12 -22.93 6.34 3.80
C LEU A 12 -24.09 6.48 2.79
N ALA A 13 -23.81 6.74 1.52
CA ALA A 13 -24.81 6.72 0.46
C ALA A 13 -24.76 5.37 -0.30
N LEU A 14 -25.42 4.37 0.29
CA LEU A 14 -25.92 3.21 -0.46
C LEU A 14 -27.17 3.64 -1.24
N THR A 15 -27.04 3.81 -2.54
CA THR A 15 -28.18 3.72 -3.46
C THR A 15 -27.81 2.80 -4.61
N GLY A 16 -28.11 1.51 -4.44
CA GLY A 16 -28.22 0.57 -5.54
C GLY A 16 -29.51 0.84 -6.29
N THR A 17 -29.41 1.35 -7.51
CA THR A 17 -30.49 1.25 -8.49
C THR A 17 -30.28 -0.04 -9.28
N LEU A 18 -31.00 -1.09 -8.90
CA LEU A 18 -31.24 -2.24 -9.78
C LEU A 18 -32.15 -1.75 -10.93
N ALA A 19 -31.54 -1.41 -12.06
CA ALA A 19 -32.28 -1.33 -13.31
C ALA A 19 -32.56 -2.77 -13.75
N GLY A 20 -33.72 -3.29 -13.36
CA GLY A 20 -34.27 -4.52 -13.92
C GLY A 20 -34.60 -4.29 -15.38
N CYS A 21 -33.79 -4.87 -16.28
CA CYS A 21 -34.21 -5.06 -17.67
C CYS A 21 -35.26 -6.17 -17.68
N ALA A 22 -36.54 -5.79 -17.63
CA ALA A 22 -37.63 -6.67 -18.04
C ALA A 22 -37.51 -6.85 -19.57
N THR A 23 -37.08 -8.03 -20.01
CA THR A 23 -37.21 -8.45 -21.39
C THR A 23 -38.66 -8.82 -21.64
N ASP A 24 -39.30 -8.12 -22.59
CA ASP A 24 -40.59 -8.47 -23.17
C ASP A 24 -40.58 -9.95 -23.59
N ALA A 25 -41.49 -10.73 -23.00
CA ALA A 25 -41.81 -12.08 -23.46
C ALA A 25 -42.73 -11.95 -24.67
N SER A 26 -42.15 -11.90 -25.88
CA SER A 26 -42.92 -12.19 -27.08
C SER A 26 -43.27 -13.67 -27.08
N GLU A 27 -44.57 -13.98 -26.90
CA GLU A 27 -45.17 -15.28 -27.22
C GLU A 27 -44.77 -15.66 -28.65
N GLN A 28 -43.86 -16.63 -28.77
CA GLN A 28 -43.46 -17.23 -30.04
C GLN A 28 -44.04 -18.63 -30.12
N ASP A 29 -44.67 -18.88 -31.26
CA ASP A 29 -45.50 -20.02 -31.61
C ASP A 29 -44.91 -21.38 -31.23
N LEU A 30 -45.73 -22.19 -30.54
CA LEU A 30 -45.53 -23.60 -30.21
C LEU A 30 -45.67 -24.49 -31.46
N ALA A 31 -44.73 -24.38 -32.40
CA ALA A 31 -44.70 -25.22 -33.60
C ALA A 31 -43.52 -26.21 -33.58
N ASN A 32 -43.81 -27.44 -33.16
CA ASN A 32 -43.14 -28.70 -33.52
C ASN A 32 -41.60 -28.68 -33.64
N ASP A 33 -40.90 -28.74 -32.51
CA ASP A 33 -39.49 -29.11 -32.52
C ASP A 33 -39.34 -30.64 -32.70
N PRO A 34 -38.60 -31.12 -33.72
CA PRO A 34 -38.26 -32.52 -33.85
C PRO A 34 -37.39 -32.94 -32.67
N ALA A 35 -37.61 -34.15 -32.15
CA ALA A 35 -36.87 -34.75 -31.04
C ALA A 35 -35.35 -34.66 -31.27
N GLY A 36 -34.75 -33.57 -30.79
CA GLY A 36 -33.33 -33.29 -30.87
C GLY A 36 -32.58 -34.19 -29.90
N ASP A 37 -31.54 -34.84 -30.43
CA ASP A 37 -30.66 -35.74 -29.73
C ASP A 37 -29.99 -35.01 -28.55
N ASN A 38 -30.54 -35.18 -27.34
CA ASN A 38 -30.14 -34.49 -26.10
C ASN A 38 -28.82 -35.03 -25.53
N ASN A 39 -27.88 -35.47 -26.36
CA ASN A 39 -26.56 -35.83 -25.89
C ASN A 39 -25.85 -34.54 -25.45
N PRO A 40 -25.56 -34.35 -24.14
CA PRO A 40 -24.81 -33.19 -23.70
C PRO A 40 -23.48 -33.22 -24.43
N ALA A 41 -23.18 -32.14 -25.16
CA ALA A 41 -21.92 -32.02 -25.87
C ALA A 41 -20.76 -32.31 -24.89
N GLU A 42 -19.83 -33.16 -25.33
CA GLU A 42 -18.64 -33.47 -24.54
C GLU A 42 -17.92 -32.15 -24.19
N PRO A 43 -17.62 -31.88 -22.91
CA PRO A 43 -17.03 -30.61 -22.52
C PRO A 43 -15.70 -30.41 -23.24
N ALA A 44 -15.55 -29.25 -23.87
CA ALA A 44 -14.33 -28.89 -24.58
C ALA A 44 -13.12 -28.96 -23.63
N PRO A 45 -11.94 -29.42 -24.08
CA PRO A 45 -10.74 -29.39 -23.26
C PRO A 45 -10.42 -27.96 -22.78
N ALA A 46 -10.17 -27.80 -21.49
CA ALA A 46 -9.84 -26.50 -20.92
C ALA A 46 -8.53 -25.93 -21.52
N THR A 47 -8.56 -24.67 -21.99
CA THR A 47 -7.38 -23.93 -22.45
C THR A 47 -6.96 -22.90 -21.41
N ALA A 48 -5.63 -22.69 -21.30
CA ALA A 48 -5.07 -21.70 -20.39
C ALA A 48 -5.05 -20.27 -20.96
N GLU A 49 -5.40 -20.10 -22.23
CA GLU A 49 -5.33 -18.82 -22.94
C GLU A 49 -6.26 -17.77 -22.32
N GLY A 50 -5.74 -16.56 -22.13
CA GLY A 50 -6.54 -15.48 -21.58
C GLY A 50 -5.69 -14.37 -20.96
N THR A 51 -6.37 -13.33 -20.50
CA THR A 51 -5.76 -12.24 -19.73
C THR A 51 -6.36 -12.25 -18.34
N PHE A 52 -5.54 -12.42 -17.31
CA PHE A 52 -5.98 -12.51 -15.93
C PHE A 52 -5.48 -11.31 -15.14
N THR A 53 -6.34 -10.65 -14.38
CA THR A 53 -5.92 -9.72 -13.33
C THR A 53 -5.57 -10.53 -12.10
N LEU A 54 -4.33 -10.42 -11.64
CA LEU A 54 -3.82 -11.09 -10.44
C LEU A 54 -3.75 -10.11 -9.28
N HIS A 55 -4.23 -10.54 -8.11
CA HIS A 55 -3.99 -9.90 -6.83
C HIS A 55 -3.08 -10.82 -6.03
N SER A 56 -1.81 -10.44 -5.89
CA SER A 56 -0.81 -11.19 -5.12
C SER A 56 -0.67 -10.58 -3.74
N LYS A 57 -0.35 -11.41 -2.74
CA LYS A 57 -0.07 -11.00 -1.36
C LYS A 57 1.27 -11.61 -0.96
N PHE A 58 2.14 -10.82 -0.36
CA PHE A 58 3.47 -11.23 0.09
C PHE A 58 3.62 -10.91 1.59
N ASP A 59 4.02 -11.93 2.35
CA ASP A 59 4.46 -11.79 3.73
C ASP A 59 6.00 -11.81 3.79
N LEU A 60 6.57 -10.66 4.14
CA LEU A 60 7.99 -10.44 4.35
C LEU A 60 8.35 -10.32 5.85
N ALA A 61 7.41 -10.59 6.76
CA ALA A 61 7.49 -10.24 8.18
C ALA A 61 8.74 -10.73 8.91
N THR A 62 9.29 -11.88 8.49
CA THR A 62 10.42 -12.50 9.18
C THR A 62 11.77 -12.27 8.51
N ASN A 63 11.82 -11.82 7.25
CA ASN A 63 13.06 -11.92 6.45
C ASN A 63 13.28 -10.78 5.44
N LEU A 64 13.01 -9.51 5.77
CA LEU A 64 13.44 -8.41 4.92
C LEU A 64 14.98 -8.39 4.83
N PRO A 65 15.58 -8.67 3.66
CA PRO A 65 17.02 -8.83 3.58
C PRO A 65 17.75 -7.49 3.48
N GLY A 66 19.00 -7.47 3.94
CA GLY A 66 19.94 -6.38 3.71
C GLY A 66 19.47 -5.03 4.25
N LYS A 67 19.69 -3.97 3.46
CA LYS A 67 19.44 -2.57 3.86
C LYS A 67 17.97 -2.29 4.15
N VAL A 68 17.05 -3.00 3.49
CA VAL A 68 15.61 -2.82 3.69
C VAL A 68 15.22 -3.16 5.12
N GLY A 69 15.65 -4.32 5.61
CA GLY A 69 15.40 -4.72 7.00
C GLY A 69 15.97 -3.71 7.99
N THR A 70 17.20 -3.22 7.76
CA THR A 70 17.83 -2.20 8.60
C THR A 70 17.02 -0.90 8.62
N VAL A 71 16.63 -0.37 7.45
CA VAL A 71 15.85 0.88 7.37
C VAL A 71 14.49 0.73 8.06
N VAL A 72 13.79 -0.35 7.77
CA VAL A 72 12.46 -0.61 8.35
C VAL A 72 12.56 -0.70 9.87
N ASN A 73 13.55 -1.44 10.38
CA ASN A 73 13.78 -1.56 11.82
C ASN A 73 14.19 -0.24 12.46
N VAL A 74 14.98 0.60 11.78
CA VAL A 74 15.32 1.94 12.29
C VAL A 74 14.08 2.80 12.49
N ILE A 75 13.14 2.79 11.53
CA ILE A 75 11.90 3.56 11.62
C ILE A 75 11.00 3.00 12.73
N ILE A 76 10.85 1.67 12.81
CA ILE A 76 10.09 1.02 13.88
C ILE A 76 10.70 1.35 15.26
N SER A 77 12.02 1.22 15.42
CA SER A 77 12.73 1.54 16.68
C SER A 77 12.69 3.01 17.08
N ALA A 78 12.38 3.91 16.14
CA ALA A 78 12.20 5.33 16.45
C ALA A 78 10.78 5.62 16.97
N THR A 79 9.91 4.62 16.99
CA THR A 79 8.47 4.77 17.19
C THR A 79 7.84 3.69 18.07
N ASP A 80 8.57 2.70 18.57
CA ASP A 80 8.01 1.54 19.27
C ASP A 80 7.89 1.71 20.80
N ASP A 81 8.71 2.56 21.45
CA ASP A 81 8.52 2.95 22.86
C ASP A 81 7.83 4.31 23.03
N SER A 82 7.19 4.48 24.19
CA SER A 82 6.64 5.76 24.65
C SER A 82 7.61 6.95 24.66
N ASN A 83 8.93 6.70 24.78
CA ASN A 83 9.96 7.74 24.83
C ASN A 83 10.72 7.89 23.51
N ASP A 84 10.61 6.93 22.58
CA ASP A 84 11.43 6.88 21.37
C ASP A 84 11.14 8.02 20.39
N PRO A 85 9.87 8.40 20.12
CA PRO A 85 9.59 9.53 19.23
C PRO A 85 10.22 10.84 19.70
N VAL A 86 10.21 11.08 21.01
CA VAL A 86 10.77 12.30 21.62
C VAL A 86 12.29 12.28 21.56
N LYS A 87 12.89 11.15 21.93
CA LYS A 87 14.34 10.95 21.87
C LYS A 87 14.86 11.08 20.45
N PHE A 88 14.17 10.49 19.47
CA PHE A 88 14.51 10.58 18.06
C PHE A 88 14.49 12.03 17.57
N ILE A 89 13.41 12.79 17.82
CA ILE A 89 13.33 14.20 17.43
C ILE A 89 14.42 15.01 18.12
N TYR A 90 14.65 14.78 19.41
CA TYR A 90 15.68 15.45 20.18
C TYR A 90 17.09 15.22 19.59
N GLU A 91 17.42 13.99 19.24
CA GLU A 91 18.67 13.65 18.56
C GLU A 91 18.80 14.37 17.22
N LYS A 92 17.72 14.43 16.42
CA LYS A 92 17.73 15.16 15.14
C LYS A 92 17.85 16.68 15.31
N VAL A 93 17.23 17.25 16.32
CA VAL A 93 17.41 18.67 16.68
C VAL A 93 18.86 18.94 17.04
N ILE A 94 19.46 18.11 17.91
CA ILE A 94 20.87 18.24 18.30
C ILE A 94 21.79 18.13 17.09
N ASP A 95 21.57 17.14 16.23
CA ASP A 95 22.42 16.89 15.08
C ASP A 95 22.35 18.03 14.06
N GLY A 96 21.20 18.70 13.95
CA GLY A 96 21.02 19.89 13.12
C GLY A 96 21.65 21.18 13.68
N LEU A 97 22.02 21.20 14.96
CA LEU A 97 22.76 22.34 15.52
C LEU A 97 24.21 22.34 15.00
N GLY A 98 24.72 23.53 14.68
CA GLY A 98 26.13 23.74 14.44
C GLY A 98 26.98 23.31 15.63
N GLU A 99 28.22 22.89 15.37
CA GLU A 99 29.16 22.55 16.44
C GLU A 99 29.38 23.75 17.38
N GLY A 100 29.36 23.51 18.70
CA GLY A 100 29.54 24.58 19.69
C GLY A 100 29.00 24.26 21.08
N THR A 101 29.08 25.24 21.97
CA THR A 101 28.73 25.10 23.39
C THR A 101 27.29 24.61 23.62
N VAL A 102 26.33 25.09 22.82
CA VAL A 102 24.92 24.69 22.95
C VAL A 102 24.72 23.22 22.59
N LYS A 103 25.29 22.75 21.46
CA LYS A 103 25.21 21.34 21.05
C LYS A 103 25.88 20.43 22.08
N ASN A 104 27.06 20.81 22.57
CA ASN A 104 27.79 20.04 23.60
C ASN A 104 27.03 20.00 24.93
N ALA A 105 26.44 21.13 25.36
CA ALA A 105 25.63 21.19 26.56
C ALA A 105 24.38 20.32 26.45
N LEU A 106 23.66 20.37 25.32
CA LEU A 106 22.50 19.52 25.08
C LEU A 106 22.90 18.03 25.06
N ARG A 107 23.97 17.65 24.35
CA ARG A 107 24.47 16.25 24.37
C ARG A 107 24.82 15.77 25.78
N GLY A 108 25.49 16.60 26.58
CA GLY A 108 25.84 16.26 27.97
C GLY A 108 24.63 16.17 28.91
N ALA A 109 23.59 16.96 28.66
CA ALA A 109 22.37 16.98 29.45
C ALA A 109 21.31 15.99 28.98
N GLY A 110 21.60 15.18 27.95
CA GLY A 110 20.65 14.30 27.25
C GLY A 110 19.64 13.59 28.15
N PRO A 111 20.05 12.77 29.14
CA PRO A 111 19.12 12.02 29.98
C PRO A 111 18.16 12.89 30.82
N LEU A 112 18.62 14.06 31.28
CA LEU A 112 17.79 14.99 32.05
C LEU A 112 16.83 15.74 31.13
N VAL A 113 17.32 16.16 29.96
CA VAL A 113 16.56 16.92 28.98
C VAL A 113 15.50 16.04 28.32
N THR A 114 15.79 14.79 27.98
CA THR A 114 14.79 13.90 27.36
C THR A 114 13.63 13.58 28.29
N GLY A 115 13.89 13.30 29.58
CA GLY A 115 12.82 13.08 30.56
C GLY A 115 11.92 14.32 30.73
N TYR A 116 12.54 15.48 30.96
CA TYR A 116 11.81 16.75 31.10
C TYR A 116 11.06 17.15 29.83
N LEU A 117 11.69 17.00 28.66
CA LEU A 117 11.07 17.28 27.37
C LEU A 117 9.93 16.32 27.08
N ASN A 118 10.04 15.04 27.45
CA ASN A 118 8.96 14.08 27.27
C ASN A 118 7.74 14.48 28.09
N ASP A 119 7.90 14.77 29.38
CA ASP A 119 6.81 15.23 30.24
C ASP A 119 6.18 16.51 29.72
N ARG A 120 7.01 17.46 29.28
CA ARG A 120 6.51 18.75 28.77
C ARG A 120 5.83 18.60 27.42
N LEU A 121 6.38 17.80 26.52
CA LEU A 121 5.81 17.50 25.22
C LEU A 121 4.47 16.79 25.38
N LEU A 122 4.36 15.80 26.27
CA LEU A 122 3.09 15.15 26.58
C LEU A 122 2.05 16.11 27.16
N SER A 123 2.49 17.17 27.86
CA SER A 123 1.57 18.22 28.31
C SER A 123 1.07 19.15 27.19
N ILE A 124 1.88 19.36 26.14
CA ILE A 124 1.57 20.26 25.01
C ILE A 124 0.85 19.50 23.88
N ALA A 125 1.29 18.28 23.61
CA ALA A 125 0.86 17.40 22.53
C ALA A 125 0.55 16.00 23.08
N PRO A 126 -0.56 15.83 23.83
CA PRO A 126 -0.85 14.59 24.56
C PRO A 126 -1.05 13.37 23.67
N THR A 127 -1.36 13.56 22.39
CA THR A 127 -1.55 12.48 21.42
C THR A 127 -0.32 12.20 20.55
N PHE A 128 0.75 12.99 20.67
CA PHE A 128 1.92 12.89 19.79
C PHE A 128 2.55 11.50 19.85
N VAL A 129 2.90 11.03 21.05
CA VAL A 129 3.55 9.71 21.25
C VAL A 129 2.65 8.60 20.70
N THR A 130 1.38 8.56 21.08
CA THR A 130 0.43 7.52 20.61
C THR A 130 0.28 7.52 19.09
N ARG A 131 0.25 8.71 18.45
CA ARG A 131 0.15 8.82 16.99
C ARG A 131 1.44 8.41 16.29
N MET A 132 2.60 8.71 16.86
CA MET A 132 3.89 8.25 16.33
C MET A 132 4.08 6.74 16.46
N VAL A 133 3.66 6.15 17.58
CA VAL A 133 3.63 4.70 17.75
C VAL A 133 2.69 4.05 16.75
N THR A 134 1.53 4.67 16.51
CA THR A 134 0.59 4.21 15.47
C THR A 134 1.22 4.27 14.08
N LEU A 135 1.89 5.37 13.73
CA LEU A 135 2.64 5.51 12.48
C LEU A 135 3.68 4.39 12.32
N GLY A 136 4.49 4.15 13.35
CA GLY A 136 5.52 3.11 13.39
C GLY A 136 4.98 1.70 13.17
N ASN A 137 3.95 1.34 13.94
CA ASN A 137 3.31 0.03 13.84
C ASN A 137 2.70 -0.20 12.46
N ARG A 138 1.97 0.78 11.94
CA ARG A 138 1.34 0.72 10.61
C ARG A 138 2.38 0.67 9.50
N PHE A 139 3.47 1.44 9.62
CA PHE A 139 4.60 1.38 8.69
C PHE A 139 5.23 -0.02 8.68
N GLY A 140 5.46 -0.60 9.86
CA GLY A 140 5.93 -1.97 9.99
C GLY A 140 4.97 -2.99 9.38
N GLU A 141 3.66 -2.80 9.53
CA GLU A 141 2.64 -3.67 8.94
C GLU A 141 2.69 -3.66 7.41
N ILE A 142 2.68 -2.47 6.77
CA ILE A 142 2.73 -2.37 5.30
C ILE A 142 4.08 -2.79 4.71
N ALA A 143 5.18 -2.60 5.45
CA ALA A 143 6.51 -3.02 5.01
C ALA A 143 6.66 -4.54 5.03
N LYS A 144 5.93 -5.21 5.92
CA LYS A 144 5.94 -6.67 6.05
C LYS A 144 4.85 -7.31 5.20
N ASN A 145 3.73 -6.64 4.97
CA ASN A 145 2.57 -7.16 4.28
C ASN A 145 2.15 -6.20 3.17
N PHE A 146 2.54 -6.54 1.95
CA PHE A 146 2.06 -5.83 0.77
C PHE A 146 1.62 -6.83 -0.29
N GLY A 147 0.77 -6.36 -1.18
CA GLY A 147 0.33 -7.08 -2.35
C GLY A 147 0.71 -6.35 -3.63
N THR A 148 0.58 -7.05 -4.75
CA THR A 148 0.72 -6.45 -6.07
C THR A 148 -0.53 -6.70 -6.89
N THR A 149 -0.94 -5.70 -7.66
CA THR A 149 -1.92 -5.85 -8.72
C THR A 149 -1.17 -6.05 -10.02
N SER A 150 -1.44 -7.17 -10.69
CA SER A 150 -0.73 -7.56 -11.91
C SER A 150 -1.69 -8.04 -12.99
N GLN A 151 -1.19 -8.14 -14.22
CA GLN A 151 -1.84 -8.78 -15.35
C GLN A 151 -0.98 -9.95 -15.83
N LEU A 152 -1.60 -11.12 -15.98
CA LEU A 152 -0.99 -12.29 -16.59
C LEU A 152 -1.68 -12.57 -17.92
N VAL A 153 -0.99 -12.30 -19.02
CA VAL A 153 -1.47 -12.59 -20.38
C VAL A 153 -0.88 -13.92 -20.81
N ILE A 154 -1.71 -14.95 -20.96
CA ILE A 154 -1.29 -16.29 -21.37
C ILE A 154 -1.69 -16.50 -22.83
N THR A 155 -0.71 -16.87 -23.66
CA THR A 155 -0.90 -17.21 -25.07
C THR A 155 -0.44 -18.63 -25.33
N LYS A 156 -1.12 -19.31 -26.26
CA LYS A 156 -0.68 -20.61 -26.74
C LYS A 156 0.46 -20.41 -27.73
N GLY A 157 1.64 -20.90 -27.36
CA GLY A 157 2.78 -21.05 -28.26
C GLY A 157 2.80 -22.46 -28.86
N GLY A 158 3.92 -22.86 -29.47
CA GLY A 158 4.09 -24.15 -30.16
C GLY A 158 3.48 -25.35 -29.43
N SER A 159 4.22 -25.97 -28.51
CA SER A 159 3.74 -27.15 -27.75
C SER A 159 3.24 -26.83 -26.34
N GLY A 160 3.16 -25.56 -25.95
CA GLY A 160 2.82 -25.15 -24.59
C GLY A 160 2.34 -23.71 -24.50
N TYR A 161 2.23 -23.19 -23.28
CA TYR A 161 1.79 -21.81 -23.03
C TYR A 161 2.98 -20.93 -22.62
N LEU A 162 2.97 -19.71 -23.13
CA LEU A 162 3.85 -18.64 -22.68
C LEU A 162 2.99 -17.54 -22.09
N SER A 163 3.58 -16.74 -21.21
CA SER A 163 2.88 -15.62 -20.62
C SER A 163 3.75 -14.38 -20.47
N THR A 164 3.06 -13.24 -20.42
CA THR A 164 3.61 -11.98 -19.95
C THR A 164 3.00 -11.68 -18.59
N HIS A 165 3.85 -11.49 -17.58
CA HIS A 165 3.46 -11.02 -16.26
C HIS A 165 3.80 -9.52 -16.14
N THR A 166 2.78 -8.66 -16.01
CA THR A 166 2.95 -7.22 -15.85
C THR A 166 2.41 -6.77 -14.50
N THR A 167 3.25 -6.26 -13.60
CA THR A 167 2.81 -5.64 -12.34
C THR A 167 2.49 -4.17 -12.58
N THR A 168 1.28 -3.76 -12.21
CA THR A 168 0.72 -2.43 -12.53
C THR A 168 0.35 -1.61 -11.31
N GLY A 169 0.46 -2.16 -10.10
CA GLY A 169 0.10 -1.48 -8.87
C GLY A 169 0.54 -2.24 -7.62
N VAL A 170 0.38 -1.57 -6.48
CA VAL A 170 0.56 -2.14 -5.15
C VAL A 170 -0.77 -2.17 -4.41
N GLU A 171 -0.93 -3.15 -3.53
CA GLU A 171 -2.07 -3.28 -2.64
C GLU A 171 -1.56 -3.29 -1.20
N PHE A 172 -2.16 -2.50 -0.32
CA PHE A 172 -1.84 -2.52 1.10
C PHE A 172 -3.03 -2.98 1.90
N LYS A 173 -2.74 -3.73 2.97
CA LYS A 173 -3.71 -4.17 3.97
C LYS A 173 -3.28 -3.67 5.32
N LEU A 174 -4.22 -3.10 6.05
CA LEU A 174 -3.97 -2.56 7.37
C LEU A 174 -5.20 -2.77 8.24
N VAL A 175 -5.01 -3.18 9.49
CA VAL A 175 -6.10 -3.23 10.46
C VAL A 175 -6.18 -1.92 11.23
N ASP A 176 -7.25 -1.16 11.03
CA ASP A 176 -7.52 0.06 11.78
C ASP A 176 -8.79 -0.05 12.62
N ALA A 177 -8.69 0.19 13.92
CA ALA A 177 -9.80 0.06 14.87
C ALA A 177 -10.60 -1.26 14.74
N GLY A 178 -9.92 -2.37 14.38
CA GLY A 178 -10.53 -3.68 14.17
C GLY A 178 -11.17 -3.89 12.79
N GLN A 179 -11.09 -2.91 11.89
CA GLN A 179 -11.53 -3.02 10.50
C GLN A 179 -10.34 -3.24 9.57
N LEU A 180 -10.47 -4.19 8.65
CA LEU A 180 -9.47 -4.39 7.59
C LEU A 180 -9.68 -3.33 6.50
N LEU A 181 -8.71 -2.46 6.32
CA LEU A 181 -8.60 -1.59 5.16
C LEU A 181 -7.73 -2.27 4.10
N GLU A 182 -8.26 -2.35 2.88
CA GLU A 182 -7.57 -2.89 1.71
C GLU A 182 -7.64 -1.84 0.59
N LEU A 183 -6.50 -1.24 0.28
CA LEU A 183 -6.40 -0.17 -0.72
C LEU A 183 -5.44 -0.58 -1.83
N GLN A 184 -5.79 -0.20 -3.07
CA GLN A 184 -4.99 -0.45 -4.25
C GLN A 184 -4.53 0.87 -4.85
N PHE A 185 -3.25 0.91 -5.21
CA PHE A 185 -2.57 2.09 -5.70
C PHE A 185 -1.96 1.76 -7.07
N PRO A 186 -2.63 2.12 -8.17
CA PRO A 186 -2.12 1.95 -9.52
C PRO A 186 -0.81 2.74 -9.71
N PHE A 187 0.21 2.13 -10.31
CA PHE A 187 1.49 2.79 -10.55
C PHE A 187 1.39 4.05 -11.43
N GLU A 188 0.41 4.09 -12.32
CA GLU A 188 0.17 5.25 -13.20
C GLU A 188 -0.17 6.53 -12.43
N ASP A 189 -0.87 6.42 -11.30
CA ASP A 189 -1.25 7.57 -10.46
C ASP A 189 -0.02 8.20 -9.77
N TYR A 190 1.08 7.45 -9.68
CA TYR A 190 2.33 7.83 -9.03
C TYR A 190 3.48 8.08 -10.00
N GLY A 191 3.22 8.05 -11.31
CA GLY A 191 4.26 8.16 -12.33
C GLY A 191 5.26 6.99 -12.32
N MET A 192 4.88 5.86 -11.73
CA MET A 192 5.70 4.64 -11.72
C MET A 192 5.43 3.82 -12.98
N PRO A 193 6.47 3.29 -13.66
CA PRO A 193 6.27 2.40 -14.78
C PRO A 193 5.75 1.04 -14.31
N SER A 194 4.97 0.37 -15.17
CA SER A 194 4.64 -1.04 -14.96
C SER A 194 5.88 -1.92 -15.10
N ILE A 195 5.96 -3.00 -14.31
CA ILE A 195 7.07 -3.95 -14.33
C ILE A 195 6.65 -5.14 -15.19
N ARG A 196 7.30 -5.35 -16.33
CA ARG A 196 6.94 -6.38 -17.31
C ARG A 196 7.98 -7.49 -17.36
N VAL A 197 7.51 -8.73 -17.31
CA VAL A 197 8.32 -9.94 -17.47
C VAL A 197 7.71 -10.80 -18.58
N ASP A 198 8.45 -10.97 -19.66
CA ASP A 198 8.02 -11.71 -20.84
C ASP A 198 8.46 -13.17 -20.83
N ASN A 199 7.79 -13.98 -21.66
CA ASN A 199 8.14 -15.38 -21.91
C ASN A 199 8.16 -16.27 -20.66
N VAL A 200 7.30 -15.97 -19.68
CA VAL A 200 7.15 -16.82 -18.49
C VAL A 200 6.37 -18.07 -18.88
N GLY A 201 7.01 -19.23 -18.78
CA GLY A 201 6.38 -20.51 -19.12
C GLY A 201 5.16 -20.81 -18.26
N VAL A 202 4.11 -21.34 -18.88
CA VAL A 202 2.90 -21.79 -18.19
C VAL A 202 2.55 -23.21 -18.63
N ALA A 203 2.12 -24.03 -17.68
CA ALA A 203 1.56 -25.35 -17.97
C ALA A 203 0.20 -25.52 -17.27
N LEU A 204 -0.74 -26.14 -17.97
CA LEU A 204 -2.06 -26.52 -17.45
C LEU A 204 -2.18 -28.04 -17.53
N GLU A 205 -2.31 -28.67 -16.38
CA GLU A 205 -2.53 -30.12 -16.26
C GLU A 205 -4.02 -30.45 -16.46
N SER A 206 -4.34 -31.70 -16.84
CA SER A 206 -5.73 -32.17 -16.99
C SER A 206 -6.54 -32.13 -15.69
N SER A 207 -5.88 -32.05 -14.54
CA SER A 207 -6.50 -31.86 -13.23
C SER A 207 -7.01 -30.43 -12.99
N GLY A 208 -6.71 -29.49 -13.89
CA GLY A 208 -6.94 -28.06 -13.71
C GLY A 208 -5.86 -27.38 -12.87
N LYS A 209 -4.75 -28.06 -12.55
CA LYS A 209 -3.59 -27.43 -11.92
C LYS A 209 -2.82 -26.61 -12.95
N LEU A 210 -2.65 -25.33 -12.65
CA LEU A 210 -1.86 -24.39 -13.44
C LEU A 210 -0.54 -24.13 -12.73
N THR A 211 0.58 -24.21 -13.46
CA THR A 211 1.92 -23.88 -12.96
C THR A 211 2.50 -22.72 -13.76
N ILE A 212 3.11 -21.76 -13.08
CA ILE A 212 3.79 -20.60 -13.64
C ILE A 212 5.29 -20.77 -13.36
N ALA A 213 6.10 -20.77 -14.41
CA ALA A 213 7.54 -21.01 -14.34
C ALA A 213 8.27 -19.95 -13.48
N PRO A 214 9.48 -20.27 -12.98
CA PRO A 214 10.30 -19.31 -12.25
C PRO A 214 10.56 -18.04 -13.05
N HIS A 215 10.39 -16.88 -12.43
CA HIS A 215 10.70 -15.58 -13.00
C HIS A 215 10.94 -14.53 -11.91
N ALA A 216 11.48 -13.38 -12.29
CA ALA A 216 11.88 -12.31 -11.38
C ALA A 216 11.04 -11.04 -11.59
N VAL A 217 10.50 -10.48 -10.52
CA VAL A 217 9.80 -9.18 -10.53
C VAL A 217 10.57 -8.20 -9.65
N SER A 218 11.15 -7.16 -10.26
CA SER A 218 11.94 -6.15 -9.55
C SER A 218 11.10 -4.92 -9.24
N VAL A 219 10.89 -4.63 -7.96
CA VAL A 219 10.09 -3.49 -7.47
C VAL A 219 10.98 -2.42 -6.81
N SER A 220 10.62 -1.15 -7.02
CA SER A 220 11.17 -0.01 -6.28
C SER A 220 10.50 0.05 -4.90
N PHE A 221 10.99 -0.75 -3.96
CA PHE A 221 10.31 -0.96 -2.68
C PHE A 221 10.21 0.30 -1.82
N GLY A 222 11.18 1.22 -1.89
CA GLY A 222 11.11 2.52 -1.22
C GLY A 222 9.95 3.38 -1.74
N GLN A 223 9.76 3.46 -3.06
CA GLN A 223 8.62 4.12 -3.68
C GLN A 223 7.29 3.48 -3.25
N LEU A 224 7.21 2.14 -3.18
CA LEU A 224 6.01 1.47 -2.67
C LEU A 224 5.72 1.85 -1.22
N LEU A 225 6.74 1.81 -0.34
CA LEU A 225 6.61 2.23 1.05
C LEU A 225 6.17 3.69 1.17
N ARG A 226 6.67 4.57 0.31
CA ARG A 226 6.28 5.97 0.30
C ARG A 226 4.81 6.15 -0.05
N ILE A 227 4.28 5.44 -1.04
CA ILE A 227 2.85 5.42 -1.37
C ILE A 227 2.04 4.98 -0.13
N GLY A 228 2.45 3.88 0.52
CA GLY A 228 1.77 3.39 1.71
C GLY A 228 1.82 4.37 2.88
N VAL A 229 2.94 5.07 3.09
CA VAL A 229 3.02 6.13 4.11
C VAL A 229 2.08 7.28 3.75
N ASP A 230 2.27 7.88 2.58
CA ASP A 230 1.67 9.17 2.23
C ASP A 230 0.16 9.06 1.99
N ASP A 231 -0.32 7.99 1.36
CA ASP A 231 -1.73 7.87 0.95
C ASP A 231 -2.56 6.86 1.74
N MET A 232 -1.92 5.96 2.49
CA MET A 232 -2.63 5.03 3.37
C MET A 232 -2.49 5.41 4.84
N ILE A 233 -1.27 5.60 5.35
CA ILE A 233 -1.06 5.73 6.79
C ILE A 233 -1.35 7.15 7.28
N LEU A 234 -0.83 8.19 6.60
CA LEU A 234 -0.98 9.57 7.05
C LEU A 234 -2.45 9.99 7.18
N PRO A 235 -3.35 9.75 6.19
CA PRO A 235 -4.75 10.15 6.30
C PRO A 235 -5.51 9.45 7.44
N LEU A 236 -5.02 8.29 7.89
CA LEU A 236 -5.58 7.57 9.04
C LEU A 236 -5.06 8.07 10.39
N ILE A 237 -4.08 8.97 10.41
CA ILE A 237 -3.56 9.61 11.64
C ILE A 237 -4.01 11.06 11.71
N ASP A 238 -3.94 11.74 10.56
CA ASP A 238 -4.26 13.15 10.36
C ASP A 238 -4.72 13.33 8.90
N ASP A 239 -6.00 13.62 8.71
CA ASP A 239 -6.65 13.73 7.39
C ASP A 239 -6.23 14.96 6.59
N ASP A 240 -5.60 15.94 7.24
CA ASP A 240 -5.05 17.14 6.61
C ASP A 240 -3.58 16.97 6.20
N ALA A 241 -2.86 16.02 6.78
CA ALA A 241 -1.47 15.75 6.43
C ALA A 241 -1.34 15.07 5.05
N ARG A 242 -0.45 15.60 4.20
CA ARG A 242 -0.08 15.01 2.89
C ARG A 242 1.33 14.45 2.87
N ASN A 243 2.11 14.71 3.91
CA ASN A 243 3.46 14.21 4.10
C ASN A 243 3.84 14.22 5.60
N LEU A 244 4.92 13.53 5.97
CA LEU A 244 5.41 13.44 7.34
C LEU A 244 5.75 14.81 7.96
N GLY A 245 6.19 15.77 7.14
CA GLY A 245 6.53 17.11 7.62
C GLY A 245 5.30 17.88 8.08
N GLU A 246 4.21 17.79 7.32
CA GLU A 246 2.89 18.33 7.70
C GLU A 246 2.33 17.59 8.91
N LEU A 247 2.38 16.25 8.93
CA LEU A 247 1.96 15.47 10.09
C LEU A 247 2.66 15.96 11.35
N PHE A 248 4.00 16.03 11.36
CA PHE A 248 4.74 16.43 12.55
C PHE A 248 4.40 17.86 13.00
N GLN A 249 4.20 18.78 12.06
CA GLN A 249 3.80 20.15 12.36
C GLN A 249 2.37 20.25 12.90
N ASN A 250 1.45 19.40 12.44
CA ASN A 250 0.09 19.32 12.97
C ASN A 250 0.04 18.71 14.37
N LEU A 251 0.93 17.73 14.65
CA LEU A 251 0.98 17.06 15.94
C LEU A 251 1.65 17.90 17.04
N ILE A 252 2.57 18.79 16.69
CA ILE A 252 3.37 19.55 17.67
C ILE A 252 3.18 21.05 17.46
N ASP A 253 2.57 21.70 18.46
CA ASP A 253 2.54 23.16 18.54
C ASP A 253 3.94 23.71 18.91
N CYS A 254 4.76 23.93 17.89
CA CYS A 254 6.12 24.44 18.08
C CYS A 254 6.17 25.82 18.75
N ARG A 255 5.09 26.61 18.70
CA ARG A 255 5.03 27.89 19.42
C ARG A 255 4.93 27.64 20.91
N GLN A 256 4.06 26.73 21.34
CA GLN A 256 3.96 26.33 22.75
C GLN A 256 5.24 25.68 23.27
N VAL A 257 5.87 24.81 22.46
CA VAL A 257 7.18 24.23 22.79
C VAL A 257 8.23 25.35 22.97
N GLY A 258 8.28 26.31 22.04
CA GLY A 258 9.23 27.42 22.12
C GLY A 258 9.06 28.29 23.36
N MET A 259 7.81 28.60 23.72
CA MET A 259 7.49 29.32 24.96
C MET A 259 7.90 28.53 26.21
N ALA A 260 7.59 27.23 26.26
CA ALA A 260 7.91 26.37 27.40
C ALA A 260 9.43 26.25 27.64
N ILE A 261 10.23 26.11 26.58
CA ILE A 261 11.69 26.05 26.69
C ILE A 261 12.24 27.41 27.17
N PHE A 262 11.76 28.50 26.59
CA PHE A 262 12.19 29.84 27.00
C PHE A 262 11.87 30.14 28.47
N ASP A 263 10.67 29.78 28.94
CA ASP A 263 10.29 29.97 30.34
C ASP A 263 11.14 29.13 31.31
N ALA A 264 11.51 27.92 30.90
CA ALA A 264 12.34 27.03 31.71
C ALA A 264 13.81 27.49 31.80
N LEU A 265 14.40 27.91 30.67
CA LEU A 265 15.82 28.23 30.61
C LEU A 265 16.12 29.71 30.85
N ARG A 266 15.15 30.61 30.62
CA ARG A 266 15.33 32.08 30.63
C ARG A 266 16.49 32.55 29.73
N LEU A 267 16.79 31.80 28.68
CA LEU A 267 17.86 32.06 27.72
C LEU A 267 17.28 32.14 26.30
N GLY A 268 17.82 33.04 25.47
CA GLY A 268 17.38 33.19 24.08
C GLY A 268 16.00 33.85 23.94
N SER A 269 15.19 33.38 22.99
CA SER A 269 13.81 33.85 22.80
C SER A 269 12.88 32.69 22.43
N ALA A 270 11.60 32.79 22.78
CA ALA A 270 10.60 31.77 22.42
C ALA A 270 10.53 31.55 20.90
N GLY A 271 10.65 32.61 20.11
CA GLY A 271 10.64 32.53 18.64
C GLY A 271 11.84 31.76 18.07
N ALA A 272 13.03 31.86 18.69
CA ALA A 272 14.19 31.07 18.28
C ALA A 272 13.97 29.57 18.53
N PHE A 273 13.38 29.21 19.67
CA PHE A 273 13.04 27.81 19.97
C PHE A 273 11.89 27.28 19.12
N GLU A 274 10.88 28.10 18.80
CA GLU A 274 9.84 27.72 17.85
C GLU A 274 10.43 27.40 16.47
N ALA A 275 11.30 28.28 15.95
CA ALA A 275 11.97 28.06 14.68
C ALA A 275 12.84 26.78 14.70
N ALA A 276 13.56 26.54 15.81
CA ALA A 276 14.34 25.32 16.00
C ALA A 276 13.47 24.07 16.04
N CYS A 277 12.30 24.13 16.70
CA CYS A 277 11.31 23.05 16.72
C CYS A 277 10.84 22.72 15.30
N ARG A 278 10.33 23.71 14.54
CA ARG A 278 9.87 23.49 13.16
C ARG A 278 10.97 22.92 12.26
N THR A 279 12.18 23.45 12.38
CA THR A 279 13.35 22.96 11.63
C THR A 279 13.67 21.51 11.97
N GLY A 280 13.66 21.14 13.27
CA GLY A 280 13.89 19.78 13.73
C GLY A 280 12.84 18.79 13.23
N LEU A 281 11.55 19.17 13.26
CA LEU A 281 10.48 18.33 12.72
C LEU A 281 10.63 18.12 11.20
N GLY A 282 10.91 19.19 10.45
CA GLY A 282 11.20 19.10 9.02
C GLY A 282 12.41 18.20 8.71
N ALA A 283 13.49 18.31 9.49
CA ALA A 283 14.67 17.46 9.37
C ALA A 283 14.35 15.98 9.72
N GLY A 284 13.53 15.73 10.74
CA GLY A 284 13.08 14.39 11.11
C GLY A 284 12.26 13.73 10.01
N ALA A 285 11.29 14.44 9.44
CA ALA A 285 10.49 13.96 8.31
C ALA A 285 11.38 13.68 7.08
N THR A 286 12.29 14.60 6.77
CA THR A 286 13.25 14.46 5.67
C THR A 286 14.15 13.24 5.86
N PHE A 287 14.65 13.01 7.08
CA PHE A 287 15.46 11.85 7.39
C PHE A 287 14.70 10.54 7.13
N ILE A 288 13.44 10.43 7.55
CA ILE A 288 12.63 9.23 7.31
C ILE A 288 12.44 8.99 5.81
N TYR A 289 12.06 10.02 5.04
CA TYR A 289 11.92 9.88 3.59
C TYR A 289 13.23 9.54 2.89
N GLN A 290 14.35 10.13 3.31
CA GLN A 290 15.67 9.78 2.78
C GLN A 290 16.02 8.33 3.08
N LYS A 291 15.68 7.82 4.26
CA LYS A 291 15.88 6.41 4.60
C LYS A 291 15.03 5.47 3.74
N ILE A 292 13.79 5.87 3.44
CA ILE A 292 12.91 5.14 2.52
C ILE A 292 13.49 5.17 1.09
N GLU A 293 13.92 6.34 0.59
CA GLU A 293 14.52 6.50 -0.73
C GLU A 293 15.84 5.71 -0.87
N GLU A 294 16.62 5.64 0.20
CA GLU A 294 17.84 4.87 0.31
C GLU A 294 17.67 3.36 0.04
N ILE A 295 16.44 2.84 0.13
CA ILE A 295 16.07 1.47 -0.26
C ILE A 295 16.10 1.32 -1.79
N ASP A 296 15.68 2.33 -2.55
CA ASP A 296 15.59 2.23 -4.02
C ASP A 296 16.95 2.36 -4.72
N ALA A 297 18.02 2.58 -3.96
CA ALA A 297 19.38 2.40 -4.46
C ALA A 297 19.62 0.99 -5.01
N THR A 298 18.81 0.00 -4.63
CA THR A 298 18.78 -1.32 -5.25
C THR A 298 17.34 -1.85 -5.28
N ALA A 299 16.87 -2.28 -6.44
CA ALA A 299 15.52 -2.85 -6.54
C ALA A 299 15.38 -4.11 -5.66
N LEU A 300 14.24 -4.24 -4.99
CA LEU A 300 13.85 -5.47 -4.33
C LEU A 300 13.35 -6.45 -5.40
N GLN A 301 13.99 -7.61 -5.52
CA GLN A 301 13.65 -8.60 -6.53
C GLN A 301 12.88 -9.76 -5.89
N LEU A 302 11.69 -10.03 -6.43
CA LEU A 302 10.86 -11.19 -6.10
C LEU A 302 11.13 -12.28 -7.14
N ASP A 303 11.93 -13.28 -6.79
CA ASP A 303 12.10 -14.48 -7.59
C ASP A 303 11.00 -15.47 -7.21
N ILE A 304 10.03 -15.64 -8.09
CA ILE A 304 8.79 -16.36 -7.80
C ILE A 304 8.50 -17.47 -8.80
N THR A 305 7.89 -18.53 -8.32
CA THR A 305 7.27 -19.63 -9.07
C THR A 305 5.86 -19.83 -8.55
N GLY A 306 4.89 -20.01 -9.43
CA GLY A 306 3.47 -20.02 -9.08
C GLY A 306 2.80 -21.35 -9.32
N VAL A 307 1.84 -21.69 -8.45
CA VAL A 307 0.87 -22.77 -8.69
C VAL A 307 -0.53 -22.26 -8.37
N ALA A 308 -1.54 -22.68 -9.13
CA ALA A 308 -2.93 -22.34 -8.90
C ALA A 308 -3.88 -23.43 -9.39
N LYS A 309 -5.15 -23.34 -8.99
CA LYS A 309 -6.25 -24.11 -9.58
C LYS A 309 -6.96 -23.24 -10.62
N ALA A 310 -6.90 -23.65 -11.87
CA ALA A 310 -7.70 -23.10 -12.96
C ALA A 310 -9.16 -23.56 -12.85
N ILE A 311 -10.09 -22.62 -13.01
CA ILE A 311 -11.53 -22.88 -12.96
C ILE A 311 -12.18 -22.34 -14.23
N ASP A 312 -12.81 -23.23 -14.97
CA ASP A 312 -13.81 -22.91 -16.00
C ASP A 312 -15.20 -23.03 -15.34
N ARG A 313 -15.86 -21.90 -15.08
CA ARG A 313 -17.16 -21.88 -14.36
C ARG A 313 -18.32 -22.17 -15.30
N ASN A 314 -18.24 -21.73 -16.55
CA ASN A 314 -19.33 -21.81 -17.52
C ASN A 314 -19.24 -23.04 -18.43
N ARG A 315 -18.17 -23.84 -18.31
CA ARG A 315 -17.86 -25.05 -19.09
C ARG A 315 -17.69 -24.76 -20.58
N ASP A 316 -17.22 -23.57 -20.94
CA ASP A 316 -16.96 -23.20 -22.34
C ASP A 316 -15.57 -23.60 -22.84
N GLY A 317 -14.79 -24.29 -22.00
CA GLY A 317 -13.43 -24.71 -22.29
C GLY A 317 -12.39 -23.63 -22.02
N LYS A 318 -12.75 -22.46 -21.49
CA LYS A 318 -11.82 -21.38 -21.11
C LYS A 318 -11.79 -21.19 -19.61
N MET A 319 -10.62 -20.85 -19.08
CA MET A 319 -10.50 -20.55 -17.65
C MET A 319 -11.06 -19.17 -17.33
N ASP A 320 -11.93 -19.09 -16.34
CA ASP A 320 -12.49 -17.85 -15.80
C ASP A 320 -11.69 -17.34 -14.60
N ASP A 321 -11.20 -18.24 -13.74
CA ASP A 321 -10.46 -17.88 -12.54
C ASP A 321 -9.22 -18.73 -12.31
N LEU A 322 -8.27 -18.13 -11.59
CA LEU A 322 -7.18 -18.81 -10.91
C LEU A 322 -7.41 -18.70 -9.41
N GLN A 323 -7.65 -19.83 -8.75
CA GLN A 323 -7.95 -19.89 -7.32
C GLN A 323 -6.85 -20.62 -6.55
N ARG A 324 -6.76 -20.31 -5.24
CA ARG A 324 -5.77 -20.91 -4.33
C ARG A 324 -4.35 -20.80 -4.88
N GLY A 325 -4.05 -19.66 -5.50
CA GLY A 325 -2.74 -19.38 -6.04
C GLY A 325 -1.73 -19.27 -4.91
N ALA A 326 -0.57 -19.91 -5.08
CA ALA A 326 0.55 -19.82 -4.15
C ALA A 326 1.82 -19.46 -4.93
N TRP A 327 2.54 -18.46 -4.42
CA TRP A 327 3.89 -18.14 -4.86
C TRP A 327 4.90 -18.80 -3.93
N THR A 328 5.99 -19.28 -4.50
CA THR A 328 7.16 -19.76 -3.77
C THR A 328 8.42 -19.15 -4.37
N GLY A 329 9.50 -19.06 -3.60
CA GLY A 329 10.79 -18.60 -4.10
C GLY A 329 11.55 -17.75 -3.08
N THR A 330 12.18 -16.67 -3.54
CA THR A 330 13.02 -15.81 -2.70
C THR A 330 12.75 -14.34 -2.93
N VAL A 331 12.86 -13.55 -1.87
CA VAL A 331 13.02 -12.10 -1.96
C VAL A 331 14.51 -11.77 -1.88
N LYS A 332 15.01 -10.90 -2.76
CA LYS A 332 16.40 -10.49 -2.81
C LYS A 332 16.51 -8.98 -2.70
N TYR A 333 17.47 -8.53 -1.91
CA TYR A 333 17.94 -7.16 -1.92
C TYR A 333 19.45 -7.17 -2.14
N ALA A 334 19.89 -6.56 -3.23
CA ALA A 334 21.27 -6.73 -3.72
C ALA A 334 21.65 -8.22 -3.80
N THR A 335 22.75 -8.60 -3.16
CA THR A 335 23.27 -9.98 -3.14
C THR A 335 22.72 -10.83 -1.99
N SER A 336 21.80 -10.31 -1.18
CA SER A 336 21.27 -10.99 0.00
C SER A 336 19.89 -11.59 -0.27
N PRO A 337 19.80 -12.90 -0.58
CA PRO A 337 18.52 -13.59 -0.70
C PRO A 337 17.95 -13.95 0.67
N ALA A 338 16.63 -13.95 0.73
CA ALA A 338 15.84 -14.53 1.81
C ALA A 338 14.70 -15.36 1.21
N THR A 339 14.33 -16.44 1.89
CA THR A 339 13.16 -17.24 1.49
C THR A 339 11.90 -16.39 1.59
N LEU A 340 11.09 -16.41 0.54
CA LEU A 340 9.79 -15.75 0.56
C LEU A 340 8.90 -16.44 1.60
N GLY A 341 8.24 -15.65 2.45
CA GLY A 341 7.24 -16.16 3.38
C GLY A 341 5.99 -16.68 2.66
N THR A 342 4.87 -16.76 3.38
CA THR A 342 3.60 -17.13 2.74
C THR A 342 3.25 -16.09 1.69
N ALA A 343 3.10 -16.53 0.44
CA ALA A 343 2.70 -15.67 -0.65
C ALA A 343 1.60 -16.34 -1.48
N THR A 344 0.52 -15.61 -1.73
CA THR A 344 -0.68 -16.14 -2.38
C THR A 344 -1.13 -15.24 -3.51
N PHE A 345 -1.94 -15.76 -4.42
CA PHE A 345 -2.62 -14.94 -5.42
C PHE A 345 -3.99 -15.48 -5.80
N LEU A 346 -4.82 -14.57 -6.31
CA LEU A 346 -6.06 -14.87 -7.00
C LEU A 346 -6.00 -14.24 -8.37
N GLY A 347 -6.49 -14.94 -9.39
CA GLY A 347 -6.59 -14.44 -10.75
C GLY A 347 -8.03 -14.45 -11.22
N ARG A 348 -8.45 -13.41 -11.93
CA ARG A 348 -9.74 -13.38 -12.62
C ARG A 348 -9.54 -13.01 -14.07
N ALA A 349 -10.13 -13.79 -14.97
CA ALA A 349 -10.13 -13.49 -16.39
C ALA A 349 -10.77 -12.11 -16.60
N ARG A 350 -10.09 -11.24 -17.33
CA ARG A 350 -10.72 -10.03 -17.85
C ARG A 350 -11.65 -10.52 -18.94
N GLU A 351 -12.95 -10.36 -18.69
CA GLU A 351 -13.93 -10.51 -19.74
C GLU A 351 -13.48 -9.61 -20.88
N ALA A 352 -13.15 -10.20 -22.04
CA ALA A 352 -12.73 -9.45 -23.22
C ALA A 352 -13.77 -8.37 -23.39
N ALA A 353 -13.38 -7.10 -23.17
CA ALA A 353 -14.31 -6.02 -22.92
C ALA A 353 -15.42 -6.15 -23.94
N ARG A 354 -16.58 -6.68 -23.52
CA ARG A 354 -17.70 -6.82 -24.46
C ARG A 354 -17.85 -5.40 -24.96
N CYS A 355 -17.85 -5.22 -26.28
CA CYS A 355 -18.17 -3.94 -26.88
C CYS A 355 -19.59 -3.59 -26.42
N VAL A 356 -19.72 -3.11 -25.19
CA VAL A 356 -20.91 -2.46 -24.67
C VAL A 356 -20.89 -1.18 -25.45
N SER A 357 -21.65 -1.18 -26.54
CA SER A 357 -21.87 -0.01 -27.38
C SER A 357 -22.04 1.19 -26.46
N SER A 358 -21.06 2.10 -26.49
CA SER A 358 -20.97 3.21 -25.56
C SER A 358 -22.34 3.87 -25.43
N PRO A 359 -22.93 3.98 -24.22
CA PRO A 359 -24.16 4.72 -24.07
C PRO A 359 -23.88 6.15 -24.52
N ARG A 360 -24.54 6.55 -25.64
CA ARG A 360 -24.46 7.90 -26.23
C ARG A 360 -24.39 8.93 -25.11
N LYS A 361 -23.23 9.59 -24.96
CA LYS A 361 -23.01 10.71 -24.02
C LYS A 361 -24.17 11.71 -24.15
N ARG A 362 -25.16 11.67 -23.25
CA ARG A 362 -26.08 12.79 -23.07
C ARG A 362 -25.26 13.91 -22.46
N ALA A 363 -25.02 14.95 -23.25
CA ALA A 363 -24.38 16.19 -22.84
C ALA A 363 -25.08 16.73 -21.58
N ARG A 364 -24.42 16.63 -20.42
CA ARG A 364 -24.90 17.24 -19.18
C ARG A 364 -24.37 18.67 -19.15
N GLN A 365 -25.20 19.55 -19.68
CA GLN A 365 -25.09 21.00 -19.62
C GLN A 365 -24.97 21.43 -18.14
N ARG A 366 -23.75 21.82 -17.71
CA ARG A 366 -23.53 22.48 -16.43
C ARG A 366 -24.22 23.84 -16.48
N ARG A 367 -25.39 23.94 -15.84
CA ARG A 367 -25.95 25.24 -15.44
C ARG A 367 -25.06 25.79 -14.34
N GLY A 368 -24.49 26.97 -14.59
CA GLY A 368 -23.91 27.79 -13.54
C GLY A 368 -25.00 28.19 -12.54
N HIS A 369 -24.63 28.20 -11.27
CA HIS A 369 -25.25 29.05 -10.27
C HIS A 369 -24.11 29.84 -9.65
N GLY A 370 -24.06 31.12 -9.99
CA GLY A 370 -23.45 32.11 -9.13
C GLY A 370 -24.47 32.53 -8.07
N ALA A 371 -23.95 32.79 -6.88
CA ALA A 371 -24.20 33.98 -6.06
C ALA A 371 -23.13 33.98 -4.97
#